data_AF-A0A976CNP0-F1
#
_entry.id   AF-A0A976CNP0-F1
#
_cell.length_a   1.000
_cell.length_b   1.000
_cell.length_c   1.000
_cell.angle_alpha   90.00
_cell.angle_beta   90.00
_cell.angle_gamma   90.00
#
_symmetry.space_group_name_H-M   'P 1'
#
loop_
_entity.id
_entity.type
_entity.pdbx_description
1 polymer ?
#
loop_
_entity_poly.entity_id
_entity_poly.type
_entity_poly.pdbx_seq_one_letter_code
_entity_poly.pdbx_strand_id
1 'polypeptide(L)' 'MHCNLLEVSPIVSPRPSSLQWAIVGRYRRRSDAEGHLLLFRQRVPNIRFEVVFDLPRPQG' A
#
# COMPACT_ATOMS: atom_id res chain seq x y z
N MET A 1 -14.59 -4.68 6.45
CA MET A 1 -13.56 -4.71 5.39
C MET A 1 -12.35 -3.98 5.92
N HIS A 2 -11.17 -4.61 5.98
CA HIS A 2 -9.92 -3.93 6.32
C HIS A 2 -9.16 -3.64 5.02
N CYS A 3 -8.58 -2.45 4.93
CA CYS A 3 -7.80 -1.99 3.78
C CYS A 3 -6.39 -1.64 4.27
N ASN A 4 -5.37 -2.06 3.54
CA ASN A 4 -3.98 -1.71 3.79
C ASN A 4 -3.54 -0.70 2.74
N LEU A 5 -2.79 0.32 3.16
CA LEU A 5 -2.04 1.19 2.25
C LEU A 5 -0.61 0.66 2.21
N LEU A 6 -0.17 0.33 1.01
CA LEU A 6 1.14 -0.24 0.76
C LEU A 6 2.03 0.78 0.06
N GLU A 7 3.28 0.85 0.48
CA GLU A 7 4.36 1.50 -0.27
C GLU A 7 5.03 0.47 -1.19
N VAL A 8 5.20 0.85 -2.45
CA VAL A 8 5.94 0.10 -3.46
C VAL A 8 7.28 0.79 -3.65
N SER A 9 8.30 0.25 -3.00
CA SER A 9 9.66 0.76 -3.10
C SER A 9 10.48 -0.12 -4.04
N PRO A 10 11.03 0.44 -5.14
CA PRO A 10 12.07 -0.25 -5.89
C PRO A 10 13.30 -0.29 -4.99
N ILE A 11 13.53 -1.42 -4.33
CA ILE A 11 14.79 -1.63 -3.65
C ILE A 11 15.86 -1.64 -4.74
N VAL A 12 16.89 -0.80 -4.62
CA VAL A 12 18.18 -1.03 -5.27
C VAL A 12 18.74 -2.32 -4.69
N SER A 13 18.22 -3.43 -5.18
CA SER A 13 18.68 -4.77 -4.91
C SER A 13 19.63 -5.13 -6.05
N PRO A 14 20.78 -5.76 -5.78
CA PRO A 14 21.63 -6.30 -6.85
C PRO A 14 20.92 -7.37 -7.69
N ARG A 15 19.69 -7.78 -7.31
CA ARG A 15 18.78 -8.60 -8.12
C ARG A 15 17.61 -7.74 -8.62
N PRO A 16 17.48 -7.49 -9.93
CA PRO A 16 16.53 -6.54 -10.52
C PRO A 16 15.05 -6.97 -10.51
N SER A 17 14.64 -7.95 -9.69
CA SER A 17 13.31 -8.57 -9.77
C SER A 17 12.48 -8.57 -8.49
N SER A 18 12.96 -8.03 -7.37
CA SER A 18 12.18 -8.00 -6.12
C SER A 18 11.50 -6.66 -5.90
N LEU A 19 10.27 -6.52 -6.40
CA LEU A 19 9.37 -5.47 -5.92
C LEU A 19 8.97 -5.82 -4.48
N GLN A 20 9.26 -4.93 -3.52
CA GLN A 20 8.84 -5.14 -2.13
C GLN A 20 7.70 -4.19 -1.78
N TRP A 21 6.76 -4.74 -1.01
CA TRP A 21 5.57 -4.04 -0.53
C TRP A 21 5.68 -3.89 0.97
N ALA A 22 5.59 -2.66 1.47
CA ALA A 22 5.56 -2.37 2.90
C ALA A 22 4.20 -1.84 3.30
N ILE A 23 3.59 -2.36 4.37
CA ILE A 23 2.33 -1.82 4.91
C ILE A 23 2.66 -0.53 5.66
N VAL A 24 2.20 0.61 5.14
CA VAL A 24 2.38 1.92 5.78
C VAL A 24 1.16 2.39 6.57
N GLY A 25 0.00 1.75 6.35
CA GLY A 25 -1.20 2.04 7.13
C GLY A 25 -2.28 0.98 6.99
N ARG A 26 -3.07 0.81 8.04
CA ARG A 26 -4.25 -0.07 8.06
C ARG A 26 -5.49 0.75 8.37
N TYR A 27 -6.53 0.57 7.56
CA TYR A 27 -7.76 1.34 7.60
C TYR A 27 -8.97 0.42 7.68
N ARG A 28 -9.97 0.83 8.48
CA ARG A 28 -11.25 0.12 8.59
C ARG A 28 -12.23 0.51 7.49
N ARG A 29 -11.98 1.62 6.78
CA ARG A 29 -12.83 2.15 5.72
C ARG A 29 -11.97 2.52 4.52
N ARG A 30 -12.51 2.30 3.32
CA ARG A 30 -11.86 2.62 2.05
C ARG A 30 -11.59 4.12 1.90
N SER A 31 -12.57 4.95 2.24
CA SER A 31 -12.48 6.42 2.16
C SER A 31 -11.29 6.98 2.95
N ASP A 32 -11.03 6.40 4.12
CA ASP A 32 -9.92 6.82 4.99
C ASP A 32 -8.57 6.49 4.34
N ALA A 33 -8.46 5.31 3.72
CA ALA A 33 -7.26 4.89 2.97
C ALA A 33 -7.01 5.74 1.72
N GLU A 34 -8.07 6.06 0.96
CA GLU A 34 -8.00 6.89 -0.24
C GLU A 34 -7.61 8.35 0.09
N GLY A 35 -8.13 8.90 1.18
CA GLY A 35 -7.74 10.23 1.67
C GLY A 35 -6.25 10.32 1.98
N HIS A 36 -5.68 9.30 2.64
CA HIS A 36 -4.24 9.26 2.89
C HIS A 36 -3.40 8.98 1.64
N LEU A 37 -3.90 8.17 0.71
CA LEU A 37 -3.24 7.98 -0.58
C LEU A 37 -3.07 9.32 -1.32
N LEU A 38 -4.11 10.16 -1.35
CA LEU A 38 -4.03 11.48 -1.96
C LEU A 38 -2.98 12.37 -1.27
N LEU A 39 -2.95 12.37 0.06
CA LEU A 39 -1.96 13.12 0.83
C LEU A 39 -0.53 12.66 0.53
N PHE A 40 -0.28 11.35 0.44
CA PHE A 40 1.04 10.82 0.12
C PHE A 40 1.47 11.14 -1.31
N ARG A 41 0.57 11.03 -2.29
CA ARG A 41 0.88 11.42 -3.67
C ARG A 41 1.25 12.89 -3.81
N GLN A 42 0.70 13.76 -2.95
CA GLN A 42 1.04 15.19 -2.92
C GLN A 42 2.38 15.45 -2.22
N ARG A 43 2.67 14.75 -1.12
CA ARG A 43 3.87 15.01 -0.29
C ARG A 43 5.13 14.30 -0.78
N VAL A 44 4.97 13.10 -1.33
CA VAL A 44 6.07 12.21 -1.77
C VAL A 44 5.73 11.59 -3.12
N PRO A 45 5.68 12.39 -4.20
CA PRO A 45 5.24 11.94 -5.52
C PRO A 45 6.16 10.88 -6.16
N ASN A 46 7.40 10.78 -5.67
CA ASN A 46 8.40 9.83 -6.17
C ASN A 46 8.20 8.39 -5.63
N ILE A 47 7.32 8.22 -4.64
CA ILE A 47 7.01 6.92 -4.05
C ILE A 47 5.63 6.48 -4.55
N ARG A 48 5.54 5.22 -4.97
CA ARG A 48 4.28 4.64 -5.43
C ARG A 48 3.55 4.03 -4.25
N PHE A 49 2.30 4.42 -4.06
CA PHE A 49 1.42 3.89 -3.01
C PHE A 49 0.19 3.23 -3.62
N GLU A 50 -0.28 2.13 -3.02
CA GLU A 50 -1.48 1.42 -3.45
C GLU A 50 -2.35 1.00 -2.27
N VAL A 51 -3.67 1.09 -2.44
CA VAL A 51 -4.64 0.60 -1.46
C VAL A 51 -5.02 -0.83 -1.83
N VAL A 52 -4.75 -1.77 -0.92
CA VAL A 52 -5.06 -3.19 -1.08
C VAL A 52 -6.09 -3.60 -0.02
N PHE A 53 -7.11 -4.34 -0.44
CA PHE A 53 -8.16 -4.83 0.45
C PHE A 53 -7.78 -6.21 0.99
N ASP A 54 -7.97 -6.43 2.29
CA ASP A 54 -7.85 -7.77 2.85
C ASP A 54 -8.96 -8.64 2.24
N LEU A 55 -8.56 -9.72 1.57
CA LEU A 55 -9.51 -10.74 1.14
C LEU A 55 -10.10 -11.42 2.40
N PRO A 56 -11.42 -11.69 2.44
CA PRO A 56 -11.97 -12.53 3.49
C PRO A 56 -11.24 -13.87 3.45
N ARG A 57 -10.67 -14.27 4.60
CA ARG A 57 -9.95 -15.53 4.74
C ARG A 57 -10.90 -16.65 4.28
N PRO A 58 -10.49 -17.56 3.37
CA PRO A 58 -11.33 -18.70 3.04
C PRO A 58 -11.63 -19.43 4.35
N GLN A 59 -12.91 -19.54 4.69
CA GLN A 59 -13.36 -20.36 5.81
C GLN A 59 -13.13 -21.81 5.36
N GLY A 60 -12.10 -22.44 5.92
CA GLY A 60 -11.96 -23.89 5.91
C GLY A 60 -12.69 -24.49 7.09
#